data_AF-A0A5C3Q9G9-F1
#
_entry.id   AF-A0A5C3Q9G9-F1
#
_cell.length_a   1.000
_cell.length_b   1.000
_cell.length_c   1.000
_cell.angle_alpha   90.00
_cell.angle_beta   90.00
_cell.angle_gamma   90.00
#
_symmetry.space_group_name_H-M   'P 1'
#
loop_
_entity.id
_entity.type
_entity.pdbx_description
1 polymer ?
#
loop_
_entity_poly.entity_id
_entity_poly.type
_entity_poly.pdbx_seq_one_letter_code
_entity_poly.pdbx_strand_id
1 'polypeptide(L)'
;LCNAYAQLSARGVTILVSTGLRGVGSGTQCTRFDVTFPASCPYVTSVGATELDHIVLKPEIASRYNTGIFSNVFSRPAYQDRSASTYLDSSLPDGMYEGRYNASGRAIPDRSLDEWGIMLNQASVSGAGVLIVQTAFLAGIIALLNEELGSTRLGFLNPLLYENPGMFHDLMAGALLLVFTSGFRSMADLFGG
;
A
#
# COMPACT_ATOMS: atom_id res chain seq x y z
N LEU A 1 -6.48 -19.79 -1.39
CA LEU A 1 -7.19 -18.50 -1.54
C LEU A 1 -6.52 -17.57 -2.56
N CYS A 2 -5.23 -17.25 -2.47
CA CYS A 2 -4.56 -16.37 -3.44
C CYS A 2 -4.66 -16.85 -4.91
N ASN A 3 -4.61 -18.16 -5.16
CA ASN A 3 -4.87 -18.72 -6.51
C ASN A 3 -6.29 -18.40 -7.04
N ALA A 4 -7.29 -18.25 -6.17
CA ALA A 4 -8.63 -17.86 -6.58
C ALA A 4 -8.68 -16.38 -7.00
N TYR A 5 -7.92 -15.52 -6.31
CA TYR A 5 -7.74 -14.13 -6.76
C TYR A 5 -7.05 -14.08 -8.12
N ALA A 6 -6.00 -14.88 -8.33
CA ALA A 6 -5.35 -14.99 -9.64
C ALA A 6 -6.34 -15.36 -10.77
N GLN A 7 -7.22 -16.34 -10.51
CA GLN A 7 -8.24 -16.76 -11.47
C GLN A 7 -9.28 -15.66 -11.76
N LEU A 8 -9.68 -14.87 -10.76
CA LEU A 8 -10.60 -13.74 -10.94
C LEU A 8 -9.93 -12.60 -11.72
N SER A 9 -8.70 -12.25 -11.35
CA SER A 9 -7.90 -11.22 -12.02
C SER A 9 -7.64 -11.56 -13.49
N ALA A 10 -7.37 -12.84 -13.80
CA ALA A 10 -7.25 -13.33 -15.17
C ALA A 10 -8.54 -13.20 -16.00
N ARG A 11 -9.70 -13.06 -15.35
CA ARG A 11 -11.01 -12.84 -15.98
C ARG A 11 -11.39 -11.35 -16.05
N GLY A 12 -10.43 -10.45 -15.80
CA GLY A 12 -10.65 -9.02 -15.88
C GLY A 12 -11.37 -8.43 -14.66
N VAL A 13 -11.35 -9.12 -13.52
CA VAL A 13 -11.89 -8.59 -12.26
C VAL A 13 -10.78 -7.85 -11.51
N THR A 14 -11.03 -6.58 -11.18
CA THR A 14 -10.18 -5.81 -10.28
C THR A 14 -10.49 -6.20 -8.83
N ILE A 15 -9.44 -6.49 -8.04
CA ILE A 15 -9.56 -6.82 -6.62
C ILE A 15 -8.69 -5.84 -5.84
N LEU A 16 -9.34 -5.02 -5.01
CA LEU A 16 -8.69 -4.06 -4.13
C LEU A 16 -8.80 -4.52 -2.68
N VAL A 17 -7.70 -4.44 -1.93
CA VAL A 17 -7.65 -4.91 -0.53
C VAL A 17 -6.91 -3.90 0.33
N SER A 18 -7.50 -3.45 1.43
CA SER A 18 -6.80 -2.58 2.37
C SER A 18 -5.65 -3.31 3.07
N THR A 19 -4.55 -2.60 3.35
CA THR A 19 -3.41 -3.19 4.08
C THR A 19 -3.71 -3.55 5.53
N GLY A 20 -4.80 -3.04 6.10
CA GLY A 20 -5.15 -3.23 7.52
C GLY A 20 -4.37 -2.32 8.46
N LEU A 21 -4.72 -2.36 9.76
CA LEU A 21 -4.43 -1.32 10.77
C LEU A 21 -3.31 -1.67 11.78
N ARG A 22 -2.50 -2.68 11.52
CA ARG A 22 -1.69 -3.33 12.57
C ARG A 22 -0.22 -2.89 12.61
N GLY A 23 0.21 -1.94 11.80
CA GLY A 23 1.61 -1.55 11.72
C GLY A 23 2.50 -2.67 11.14
N VAL A 24 3.81 -2.59 11.29
CA VAL A 24 4.74 -3.55 10.68
C VAL A 24 4.93 -4.85 11.48
N GLY A 25 4.50 -4.93 12.73
CA GLY A 25 4.84 -6.02 13.65
C GLY A 25 3.74 -7.07 13.85
N SER A 26 4.13 -8.35 13.91
CA SER A 26 3.30 -9.41 14.49
C SER A 26 3.91 -9.94 15.79
N GLY A 27 3.06 -10.35 16.74
CA GLY A 27 3.48 -10.89 18.04
C GLY A 27 3.82 -9.85 19.12
N THR A 28 4.09 -10.31 20.34
CA THR A 28 4.35 -9.48 21.53
C THR A 28 5.74 -8.85 21.59
N GLN A 29 6.69 -9.31 20.76
CA GLN A 29 8.09 -8.84 20.77
C GLN A 29 8.54 -8.12 19.49
N CYS A 30 7.69 -8.06 18.45
CA CYS A 30 7.95 -7.34 17.18
C CYS A 30 9.34 -7.63 16.58
N THR A 31 9.80 -8.87 16.71
CA THR A 31 11.11 -9.32 16.22
C THR A 31 11.13 -9.56 14.73
N ARG A 32 9.96 -9.79 14.12
CA ARG A 32 9.80 -9.96 12.68
C ARG A 32 8.59 -9.17 12.18
N PHE A 33 8.82 -8.45 11.10
CA PHE A 33 7.79 -7.71 10.41
C PHE A 33 6.99 -8.63 9.51
N ASP A 34 5.70 -8.34 9.41
CA ASP A 34 4.78 -9.09 8.58
C ASP A 34 3.72 -8.18 7.98
N VAL A 35 3.04 -8.73 6.98
CA VAL A 35 2.01 -8.06 6.19
C VAL A 35 0.70 -8.81 6.33
N THR A 36 -0.43 -8.12 6.22
CA THR A 36 -1.73 -8.79 6.32
C THR A 36 -2.03 -9.57 5.04
N PHE A 37 -2.70 -10.71 5.22
CA PHE A 37 -3.41 -11.40 4.15
C PHE A 37 -4.90 -11.02 4.24
N PRO A 38 -5.60 -10.71 3.13
CA PRO A 38 -5.23 -10.98 1.74
C PRO A 38 -4.39 -9.93 1.00
N ALA A 39 -4.07 -8.78 1.61
CA ALA A 39 -3.35 -7.68 0.94
C ALA A 39 -1.99 -8.10 0.36
N SER A 40 -1.30 -9.03 1.03
CA SER A 40 -0.02 -9.57 0.60
C SER A 40 -0.06 -10.49 -0.62
N CYS A 41 -1.23 -10.93 -1.10
CA CYS A 41 -1.33 -11.72 -2.32
C CYS A 41 -0.88 -10.89 -3.55
N PRO A 42 -0.02 -11.40 -4.43
CA PRO A 42 0.48 -10.65 -5.59
C PRO A 42 -0.56 -10.44 -6.70
N TYR A 43 -1.78 -10.99 -6.57
CA TYR A 43 -2.86 -10.86 -7.54
C TYR A 43 -3.97 -9.93 -7.09
N VAL A 44 -3.73 -9.12 -6.05
CA VAL A 44 -4.63 -8.05 -5.62
C VAL A 44 -3.86 -6.73 -5.60
N THR A 45 -4.58 -5.62 -5.77
CA THR A 45 -4.03 -4.30 -5.52
C THR A 45 -4.27 -3.93 -4.07
N SER A 46 -3.21 -3.90 -3.29
CA SER A 46 -3.19 -3.51 -1.89
C SER A 46 -3.23 -1.99 -1.75
N VAL A 47 -4.15 -1.51 -0.93
CA VAL A 47 -4.44 -0.09 -0.77
C VAL A 47 -4.09 0.36 0.65
N GLY A 48 -3.17 1.30 0.76
CA GLY A 48 -2.79 1.97 2.00
C GLY A 48 -3.50 3.31 2.15
N ALA A 49 -3.13 4.02 3.20
CA ALA A 49 -3.55 5.39 3.47
C ALA A 49 -2.35 6.32 3.65
N THR A 50 -2.60 7.57 3.42
CA THR A 50 -1.73 8.69 3.75
C THR A 50 -2.45 9.62 4.71
N GLU A 51 -1.73 10.46 5.44
CA GLU A 51 -2.30 11.50 6.29
C GLU A 51 -1.59 12.82 6.00
N LEU A 52 -2.34 13.91 5.95
CA LEU A 52 -1.76 15.26 5.95
C LEU A 52 -1.25 15.56 7.37
N ASP A 53 -0.04 16.11 7.50
CA ASP A 53 0.42 16.68 8.78
C ASP A 53 -0.42 17.95 9.04
N HIS A 54 -1.57 17.79 9.68
CA HIS A 54 -2.59 18.86 9.84
C HIS A 54 -2.14 20.06 10.69
N ILE A 55 -0.95 20.02 11.29
CA ILE A 55 -0.44 21.08 12.18
C ILE A 55 0.27 22.18 11.38
N VAL A 56 0.79 21.87 10.19
CA VAL A 56 1.51 22.80 9.32
C VAL A 56 1.22 22.33 7.89
N LEU A 57 0.88 23.19 6.92
CA LEU A 57 0.72 22.79 5.50
C LEU A 57 2.00 22.14 4.93
N LYS A 58 2.23 20.88 5.26
CA LYS A 58 3.42 20.07 5.04
C LYS A 58 3.09 18.96 4.04
N PRO A 59 4.11 18.30 3.47
CA PRO A 59 3.89 17.20 2.53
C PRO A 59 2.98 16.12 3.12
N GLU A 60 2.14 15.54 2.27
CA GLU A 60 1.35 14.35 2.56
C GLU A 60 2.29 13.21 2.99
N ILE A 61 1.94 12.53 4.09
CA ILE A 61 2.79 11.49 4.67
C ILE A 61 2.12 10.13 4.74
N ALA A 62 2.91 9.06 4.80
CA ALA A 62 2.36 7.73 5.04
C ALA A 62 1.61 7.66 6.38
N SER A 63 0.36 7.17 6.34
CA SER A 63 -0.46 7.00 7.53
C SER A 63 0.17 5.95 8.45
N ARG A 64 0.25 6.26 9.74
CA ARG A 64 0.72 5.32 10.78
C ARG A 64 -0.08 4.02 10.86
N TYR A 65 -1.27 3.97 10.25
CA TYR A 65 -2.14 2.80 10.27
C TYR A 65 -1.80 1.75 9.23
N ASN A 66 -0.96 2.06 8.24
CA ASN A 66 -0.54 1.08 7.24
C ASN A 66 0.16 -0.12 7.89
N THR A 67 0.04 -1.31 7.29
CA THR A 67 0.63 -2.54 7.81
C THR A 67 1.73 -3.06 6.91
N GLY A 68 2.90 -3.36 7.51
CA GLY A 68 4.00 -4.12 6.90
C GLY A 68 4.61 -3.50 5.64
N ILE A 69 5.79 -3.97 5.22
CA ILE A 69 6.35 -3.57 3.91
C ILE A 69 6.62 -4.77 3.04
N PHE A 70 7.05 -5.92 3.57
CA PHE A 70 7.39 -7.10 2.76
C PHE A 70 6.76 -8.39 3.29
N SER A 71 6.25 -9.22 2.38
CA SER A 71 5.68 -10.53 2.71
C SER A 71 6.73 -11.57 3.07
N ASN A 72 6.46 -12.32 4.15
CA ASN A 72 7.22 -13.53 4.47
C ASN A 72 6.74 -14.78 3.69
N VAL A 73 5.62 -14.68 2.98
CA VAL A 73 4.95 -15.82 2.32
C VAL A 73 5.05 -15.75 0.81
N PHE A 74 4.75 -14.59 0.23
CA PHE A 74 4.73 -14.41 -1.22
C PHE A 74 6.04 -13.77 -1.67
N SER A 75 6.71 -14.40 -2.64
CA SER A 75 7.87 -13.84 -3.31
C SER A 75 7.50 -12.55 -4.04
N ARG A 76 8.50 -11.69 -4.19
CA ARG A 76 8.35 -10.45 -4.93
C ARG A 76 7.95 -10.70 -6.38
N PRO A 77 6.85 -10.10 -6.87
CA PRO A 77 6.44 -10.23 -8.26
C PRO A 77 7.29 -9.34 -9.18
N ALA A 78 7.49 -9.77 -10.43
CA ALA A 78 8.33 -9.06 -11.39
C ALA A 78 7.90 -7.61 -11.65
N TYR A 79 6.59 -7.33 -11.66
CA TYR A 79 6.07 -5.97 -11.87
C TYR A 79 6.52 -4.99 -10.77
N GLN A 80 6.83 -5.47 -9.57
CA GLN A 80 7.24 -4.64 -8.43
C GLN A 80 8.76 -4.65 -8.22
N ASP A 81 9.51 -5.50 -8.94
CA ASP A 81 10.91 -5.76 -8.61
C ASP A 81 11.78 -4.50 -8.63
N ARG A 82 11.65 -3.70 -9.69
CA ARG A 82 12.36 -2.43 -9.82
C ARG A 82 12.07 -1.50 -8.63
N SER A 83 10.79 -1.24 -8.33
CA SER A 83 10.41 -0.32 -7.27
C SER A 83 10.85 -0.79 -5.88
N ALA A 84 10.72 -2.09 -5.59
CA ALA A 84 11.13 -2.65 -4.30
C ALA A 84 12.66 -2.69 -4.14
N SER A 85 13.42 -3.00 -5.20
CA SER A 85 14.88 -2.94 -5.16
C SER A 85 15.36 -1.51 -4.95
N THR A 86 14.82 -0.53 -5.70
CA THR A 86 15.13 0.89 -5.48
C THR A 86 14.89 1.28 -4.02
N TYR A 87 13.74 0.89 -3.45
CA TYR A 87 13.44 1.19 -2.05
C TYR A 87 14.46 0.63 -1.05
N LEU A 88 14.85 -0.63 -1.24
CA LEU A 88 15.84 -1.29 -0.39
C LEU A 88 17.22 -0.65 -0.49
N ASP A 89 17.59 -0.18 -1.68
CA ASP A 89 18.93 0.35 -1.96
C ASP A 89 19.08 1.84 -1.61
N SER A 90 18.03 2.65 -1.81
CA SER A 90 18.14 4.12 -1.70
C SER A 90 17.42 4.73 -0.51
N SER A 91 16.38 4.07 0.01
CA SER A 91 15.44 4.70 0.94
C SER A 91 15.50 4.13 2.35
N LEU A 92 16.05 2.93 2.49
CA LEU A 92 16.36 2.33 3.77
C LEU A 92 17.82 2.62 4.14
N PRO A 93 18.07 3.34 5.25
CA PRO A 93 19.43 3.47 5.78
C PRO A 93 20.08 2.09 5.96
N ASP A 94 21.36 1.99 5.64
CA ASP A 94 22.12 0.75 5.77
C ASP A 94 21.93 0.10 7.15
N GLY A 95 21.61 -1.20 7.16
CA GLY A 95 21.39 -1.98 8.38
C GLY A 95 20.09 -1.67 9.12
N MET A 96 19.27 -0.70 8.66
CA MET A 96 17.99 -0.40 9.28
C MET A 96 17.06 -1.61 9.17
N TYR A 97 16.66 -2.14 10.32
CA TYR A 97 15.79 -3.31 10.44
C TYR A 97 16.32 -4.61 9.84
N GLU A 98 17.63 -4.73 9.73
CA GLU A 98 18.27 -5.96 9.27
C GLU A 98 17.76 -7.17 10.06
N GLY A 99 17.46 -8.26 9.34
CA GLY A 99 16.90 -9.49 9.92
C GLY A 99 15.42 -9.42 10.32
N ARG A 100 14.77 -8.24 10.26
CA ARG A 100 13.36 -8.08 10.65
C ARG A 100 12.37 -8.16 9.48
N TYR A 101 12.79 -7.96 8.23
CA TYR A 101 11.92 -8.07 7.05
C TYR A 101 12.47 -9.05 6.01
N ASN A 102 11.60 -9.57 5.14
CA ASN A 102 11.99 -10.39 4.01
C ASN A 102 12.20 -9.53 2.77
N ALA A 103 13.45 -9.12 2.48
CA ALA A 103 13.75 -8.29 1.31
C ALA A 103 13.19 -8.89 0.01
N SER A 104 13.21 -10.22 -0.16
CA SER A 104 12.73 -10.90 -1.37
C SER A 104 11.20 -11.07 -1.46
N GLY A 105 10.45 -10.50 -0.52
CA GLY A 105 8.99 -10.62 -0.44
C GLY A 105 8.24 -9.64 -1.34
N ARG A 106 6.96 -9.96 -1.63
CA ARG A 106 5.98 -9.02 -2.18
C ARG A 106 5.82 -7.84 -1.24
N ALA A 107 5.95 -6.62 -1.74
CA ALA A 107 5.87 -5.44 -0.90
C ALA A 107 4.50 -4.74 -0.93
N ILE A 108 3.98 -4.22 0.19
CA ILE A 108 2.67 -3.53 0.25
C ILE A 108 2.81 -2.15 0.94
N PRO A 109 1.89 -1.19 0.71
CA PRO A 109 0.82 -1.19 -0.28
C PRO A 109 1.32 -1.07 -1.72
N ASP A 110 0.44 -1.31 -2.71
CA ASP A 110 0.70 -0.97 -4.11
C ASP A 110 0.41 0.52 -4.35
N ARG A 111 -0.67 1.05 -3.75
CA ARG A 111 -1.04 2.47 -3.81
C ARG A 111 -1.65 2.93 -2.49
N SER A 112 -1.55 4.22 -2.21
CA SER A 112 -2.14 4.84 -1.02
C SER A 112 -2.95 6.08 -1.42
N LEU A 113 -3.96 6.39 -0.63
CA LEU A 113 -4.81 7.58 -0.81
C LEU A 113 -4.93 8.33 0.52
N ASP A 114 -5.15 9.65 0.47
CA ASP A 114 -5.27 10.49 1.66
C ASP A 114 -6.41 10.06 2.58
N GLU A 115 -6.12 10.07 3.88
CA GLU A 115 -7.08 9.87 4.96
C GLU A 115 -7.80 11.16 5.28
N TRP A 116 -8.73 11.55 4.39
CA TRP A 116 -9.72 12.54 4.80
C TRP A 116 -10.69 11.95 5.82
N GLY A 117 -10.90 12.70 6.90
CA GLY A 117 -11.99 12.43 7.83
C GLY A 117 -13.31 12.42 7.07
N ILE A 118 -14.05 11.31 7.17
CA ILE A 118 -15.37 11.21 6.55
C ILE A 118 -16.45 11.51 7.58
N MET A 119 -17.51 12.18 7.12
CA MET A 119 -18.71 12.37 7.92
C MET A 119 -19.62 11.17 7.74
N LEU A 120 -19.82 10.38 8.79
CA LEU A 120 -20.81 9.30 8.83
C LEU A 120 -21.90 9.67 9.83
N ASN A 121 -23.15 9.76 9.37
CA ASN A 121 -24.32 10.07 10.23
C ASN A 121 -24.14 11.34 11.10
N GLN A 122 -23.67 12.43 10.50
CA GLN A 122 -23.39 13.72 11.19
C GLN A 122 -22.31 13.66 12.27
N ALA A 123 -21.64 12.52 12.46
CA ALA A 123 -20.43 12.41 13.26
C ALA A 123 -19.20 12.46 12.35
N SER A 124 -18.24 13.30 12.71
CA SER A 124 -16.90 13.24 12.12
C SER A 124 -16.23 11.95 12.56
N VAL A 125 -15.93 11.07 11.61
CA VAL A 125 -15.07 9.92 11.85
C VAL A 125 -13.70 10.26 11.24
N SER A 126 -12.78 10.71 12.09
CA SER A 126 -11.37 10.94 11.72
C SER A 126 -10.46 9.97 12.46
N GLY A 127 -9.50 9.39 11.73
CA GLY A 127 -8.48 8.47 12.24
C GLY A 127 -8.84 6.99 12.20
N ALA A 128 -7.81 6.15 12.00
CA ALA A 128 -7.71 4.69 12.17
C ALA A 128 -8.74 3.77 11.49
N GLY A 129 -9.88 4.27 10.98
CA GLY A 129 -10.95 3.47 10.41
C GLY A 129 -11.10 3.61 8.90
N VAL A 130 -10.25 4.42 8.26
CA VAL A 130 -10.53 4.97 6.93
C VAL A 130 -9.97 4.10 5.81
N LEU A 131 -8.99 3.19 6.04
CA LEU A 131 -8.35 2.39 4.97
C LEU A 131 -9.33 1.68 4.02
N ILE A 132 -10.47 1.23 4.55
CA ILE A 132 -11.55 0.60 3.76
C ILE A 132 -12.22 1.62 2.85
N VAL A 133 -12.38 2.86 3.32
CA VAL A 133 -12.89 4.00 2.55
C VAL A 133 -11.90 4.39 1.45
N GLN A 134 -10.59 4.46 1.71
CA GLN A 134 -9.60 4.67 0.62
C GLN A 134 -9.71 3.59 -0.45
N THR A 135 -9.84 2.33 -0.02
CA THR A 135 -10.02 1.19 -0.92
C THR A 135 -11.29 1.35 -1.76
N ALA A 136 -12.40 1.76 -1.13
CA ALA A 136 -13.67 2.01 -1.81
C ALA A 136 -13.61 3.22 -2.76
N PHE A 137 -12.89 4.28 -2.39
CA PHE A 137 -12.71 5.46 -3.21
C PHE A 137 -11.91 5.12 -4.48
N LEU A 138 -10.81 4.38 -4.34
CA LEU A 138 -10.06 3.85 -5.48
C LEU A 138 -10.94 2.94 -6.34
N ALA A 139 -11.78 2.10 -5.72
CA ALA A 139 -12.74 1.26 -6.47
C ALA A 139 -13.69 2.11 -7.33
N GLY A 140 -14.18 3.24 -6.80
CA GLY A 140 -15.01 4.20 -7.53
C GLY A 140 -14.28 4.81 -8.73
N ILE A 141 -13.03 5.24 -8.55
CA ILE A 141 -12.19 5.76 -9.64
C ILE A 141 -12.01 4.71 -10.73
N ILE A 142 -11.68 3.47 -10.36
CA ILE A 142 -11.51 2.36 -11.31
C ILE A 142 -12.81 2.04 -12.02
N ALA A 143 -13.96 2.13 -11.35
CA ALA A 143 -15.26 1.94 -11.97
C ALA A 143 -15.52 2.99 -13.06
N LEU A 144 -15.25 4.27 -12.78
CA LEU A 144 -15.36 5.37 -13.74
C LEU A 144 -14.41 5.19 -14.93
N LEU A 145 -13.16 4.76 -14.68
CA LEU A 145 -12.22 4.47 -15.77
C LEU A 145 -12.69 3.30 -16.64
N ASN A 146 -13.24 2.24 -16.04
CA ASN A 146 -13.81 1.14 -16.81
C ASN A 146 -15.04 1.57 -17.63
N GLU A 147 -15.83 2.52 -17.13
CA GLU A 147 -16.95 3.11 -17.89
C GLU A 147 -16.44 3.86 -19.12
N GLU A 148 -15.41 4.69 -18.98
CA GLU A 148 -14.79 5.43 -20.09
C GLU A 148 -14.12 4.50 -21.13
N LEU A 149 -13.54 3.38 -20.67
CA LEU A 149 -12.97 2.34 -21.54
C LEU A 149 -14.04 1.47 -22.26
N GLY A 150 -15.31 1.63 -21.90
CA GLY A 150 -16.44 0.95 -22.52
C GLY A 150 -16.42 -0.57 -22.33
N SER A 151 -16.09 -1.31 -23.40
CA SER A 151 -16.07 -2.78 -23.37
C SER A 151 -14.79 -3.36 -22.78
N THR A 152 -13.73 -2.54 -22.65
CA THR A 152 -12.45 -2.96 -22.07
C THR A 152 -12.47 -2.73 -20.56
N ARG A 153 -11.94 -3.69 -19.80
CA ARG A 153 -11.79 -3.56 -18.35
C ARG A 153 -10.32 -3.56 -17.98
N LEU A 154 -9.95 -2.73 -17.01
CA LEU A 154 -8.60 -2.64 -16.47
C LEU A 154 -8.15 -3.96 -15.80
N GLY A 155 -9.07 -4.68 -15.15
CA GLY A 155 -8.78 -5.98 -14.56
C GLY A 155 -7.67 -5.95 -13.52
N PHE A 156 -6.61 -6.72 -13.73
CA PHE A 156 -5.46 -6.75 -12.83
C PHE A 156 -4.58 -5.50 -12.99
N LEU A 157 -4.62 -4.62 -11.99
CA LEU A 157 -4.04 -3.28 -12.11
C LEU A 157 -2.52 -3.23 -11.93
N ASN A 158 -1.93 -4.10 -11.12
CA ASN A 158 -0.56 -3.86 -10.62
C ASN A 158 0.47 -3.65 -11.74
N PRO A 159 0.56 -4.47 -12.80
CA PRO A 159 1.51 -4.22 -13.89
C PRO A 159 1.34 -2.82 -14.50
N LEU A 160 0.11 -2.42 -14.81
CA LEU A 160 -0.20 -1.09 -15.36
C LEU A 160 0.24 0.03 -14.39
N LEU A 161 -0.03 -0.13 -13.10
CA LEU A 161 0.35 0.84 -12.08
C LEU A 161 1.87 1.01 -11.99
N TYR A 162 2.62 -0.10 -11.93
CA TYR A 162 4.08 -0.07 -11.80
C TYR A 162 4.80 0.38 -13.08
N GLU A 163 4.21 0.15 -14.26
CA GLU A 163 4.74 0.64 -15.54
C GLU A 163 4.51 2.14 -15.75
N ASN A 164 3.54 2.74 -15.05
CA ASN A 164 3.13 4.14 -15.23
C ASN A 164 3.24 4.96 -13.94
N PRO A 165 4.48 5.13 -13.42
CA PRO A 165 4.71 5.78 -12.15
C PRO A 165 4.34 7.27 -12.13
N GLY A 166 4.53 7.98 -13.24
CA GLY A 166 4.28 9.42 -13.35
C GLY A 166 2.81 9.85 -13.35
N MET A 167 1.86 8.92 -13.22
CA MET A 167 0.42 9.23 -13.10
C MET A 167 0.00 9.56 -11.65
N PHE A 168 0.89 9.39 -10.67
CA PHE A 168 0.58 9.49 -9.25
C PHE A 168 1.37 10.60 -8.58
N HIS A 169 0.81 11.15 -7.49
CA HIS A 169 1.55 12.04 -6.60
C HIS A 169 2.51 11.21 -5.74
N ASP A 170 3.74 11.69 -5.64
CA ASP A 170 4.82 11.07 -4.88
C ASP A 170 4.83 11.64 -3.45
N LEU A 171 4.88 10.76 -2.45
CA LEU A 171 4.92 11.18 -1.05
C LEU A 171 6.37 11.39 -0.64
N MET A 172 6.79 12.60 -0.29
CA MET A 172 8.22 12.82 0.03
C MET A 172 8.58 12.62 1.52
N ALA A 173 7.60 12.32 2.38
CA ALA A 173 7.82 12.20 3.82
C ALA A 173 6.86 11.18 4.45
N GLY A 174 7.28 10.44 5.48
CA GLY A 174 6.38 9.61 6.27
C GLY A 174 7.01 8.31 6.75
N ALA A 175 6.85 8.00 8.03
CA ALA A 175 7.39 6.79 8.66
C ALA A 175 6.25 5.85 9.10
N LEU A 176 6.23 4.59 8.64
CA LEU A 176 5.29 3.56 9.10
C LEU A 176 5.62 3.17 10.55
N LEU A 177 4.92 3.77 11.53
CA LEU A 177 5.22 3.58 12.95
C LEU A 177 4.32 2.50 13.60
N LEU A 178 4.95 1.67 14.46
CA LEU A 178 4.46 0.81 15.57
C LEU A 178 5.06 -0.61 15.39
N VAL A 179 6.06 -1.05 16.18
CA VAL A 179 6.23 -1.02 17.65
C VAL A 179 7.70 -0.74 18.04
N PHE A 180 7.91 0.13 19.05
CA PHE A 180 9.18 0.46 19.75
C PHE A 180 10.46 0.83 18.97
N THR A 181 10.40 1.07 17.66
CA THR A 181 11.51 1.66 16.90
C THR A 181 10.98 2.54 15.75
N SER A 182 11.68 3.64 15.45
CA SER A 182 11.34 4.68 14.47
C SER A 182 11.20 4.16 13.04
N GLY A 183 9.96 3.98 12.60
CA GLY A 183 9.45 3.27 11.41
C GLY A 183 10.06 3.59 10.04
N PHE A 184 9.84 2.68 9.09
CA PHE A 184 10.25 2.74 7.69
C PHE A 184 9.73 3.97 6.93
N ARG A 185 10.50 4.52 5.98
CA ARG A 185 9.99 5.47 4.97
C ARG A 185 9.01 4.79 4.00
N SER A 186 8.12 5.54 3.35
CA SER A 186 7.05 4.96 2.53
C SER A 186 7.56 4.49 1.16
N MET A 187 6.91 3.49 0.56
CA MET A 187 7.23 2.99 -0.80
C MET A 187 6.62 3.87 -1.90
N ALA A 188 5.69 4.77 -1.54
CA ALA A 188 5.14 5.77 -2.48
C ALA A 188 6.10 6.94 -2.73
N ASP A 189 7.28 6.93 -2.10
CA ASP A 189 8.33 7.97 -2.13
C ASP A 189 9.26 7.92 -3.37
N LEU A 190 8.96 7.14 -4.41
CA LEU A 190 10.00 6.64 -5.35
C LEU A 190 9.64 6.64 -6.84
N PHE A 191 8.80 7.57 -7.28
CA PHE A 191 8.44 7.72 -8.68
C PHE A 191 8.69 9.13 -9.21
N GLY A 192 9.82 9.73 -8.80
CA GLY A 192 10.38 10.96 -9.37
C GLY A 192 11.84 10.78 -9.80
N GLY A 193 12.07 10.86 -11.11
CA GLY A 193 13.31 11.40 -11.69
C GLY A 193 13.07 12.84 -12.12
#